data_AF-A0A4Z0NC45-F1
#
_entry.id   AF-A0A4Z0NC45-F1
#
_cell.length_a   1.000
_cell.length_b   1.000
_cell.length_c   1.000
_cell.angle_alpha   90.00
_cell.angle_beta   90.00
_cell.angle_gamma   90.00
#
_symmetry.space_group_name_H-M   'P 1'
#
loop_
_entity.id
_entity.type
_entity.pdbx_description
1 polymer ?
#
loop_
_entity_poly.entity_id
_entity_poly.type
_entity_poly.pdbx_seq_one_letter_code
_entity_poly.pdbx_strand_id
1 'polypeptide(L)'
;MGRLGGLAIALGVGVAILGGAGAAWADSSDSGNSGSPAGSSTPGSSGTGSSSPAKSVNPSKPANPSTSPTASASSSRASQKATGRRGTGSAPGSAPTGVGATEGRSRAARSAAAAPSDAATTAPTPTPATVAPQASAVTPAAQPSVAPVVAELVSAVGLGASGKSPVSPTGDSGLGHSALAAAARREIETSSTAATSSGSAATQTATLTSAVVTSTPSSLSSAPVGWVTGQANNVYPGIGWPQTNNTAGFGIWGTDLGIMWENELTGKIQIAFGDTFSGPNMTGDWRSNVLLLSTDTNLTNGLSLLPTGYAYQFIPSARSALFPFLGSEVTNIPTSAVSVLNQQYVNYMSVKSWDTPGRWTTNYSAISMYDQATDKWVIVPSTIRSASWFGSSTPYVPGSQNFQQAGYVLEPTDQVAPGGTQYLYAFGTPSGRAGSAYLSRVAVDNVTDLSQYQYWNGTDWVTGKPVAATPIIGDSTHSAGLFGPIIDWANDPNVLGGYLGGLFGAKTGGNVSEMSVQYNDYLGKYVMMYADGNNNVQLRYADEPNGQWSAPITVATSAQYPGLYAPMIHPWSGTGKLVDNNDNPDVSTLYWNMSLWGNYNVALMKTDLSPLKTTLV
;
A
#
# COMPACT_ATOMS: atom_id res chain seq x y z
N MET A 1 -20.94 42.14 -18.79
CA MET A 1 -19.67 42.55 -19.44
C MET A 1 -19.04 43.57 -18.50
N GLY A 2 -17.96 43.33 -17.74
CA GLY A 2 -16.75 42.51 -17.91
C GLY A 2 -15.56 43.46 -17.65
N ARG A 3 -14.36 43.08 -17.19
CA ARG A 3 -13.80 41.81 -16.68
C ARG A 3 -12.53 42.16 -15.86
N LEU A 4 -12.06 41.29 -14.97
CA LEU A 4 -10.77 41.46 -14.29
C LEU A 4 -9.58 41.37 -15.28
N GLY A 5 -8.49 42.05 -14.95
CA GLY A 5 -7.16 41.85 -15.56
C GLY A 5 -6.14 41.45 -14.49
N GLY A 6 -5.83 40.16 -14.41
CA GLY A 6 -4.73 39.63 -13.59
C GLY A 6 -3.43 39.56 -14.38
N LEU A 7 -2.30 39.60 -13.68
CA LEU A 7 -0.97 39.50 -14.28
C LEU A 7 -0.66 38.05 -14.67
N ALA A 8 -0.36 37.79 -15.95
CA ALA A 8 0.05 36.48 -16.44
C ALA A 8 1.56 36.41 -16.61
N ILE A 9 2.19 35.36 -16.08
CA ILE A 9 3.57 34.99 -16.40
C ILE A 9 3.50 33.84 -17.41
N ALA A 10 4.04 34.07 -18.61
CA ALA A 10 4.11 33.07 -19.65
C ALA A 10 5.49 32.39 -19.66
N LEU A 11 5.52 31.07 -19.50
CA LEU A 11 6.69 30.24 -19.80
C LEU A 11 6.45 29.57 -21.16
N GLY A 12 7.27 29.93 -22.15
CA GLY A 12 7.13 29.44 -23.52
C GLY A 12 7.69 28.04 -23.69
N VAL A 13 6.85 27.11 -24.14
CA VAL A 13 7.29 25.79 -24.65
C VAL A 13 7.44 25.90 -26.16
N GLY A 14 8.68 25.85 -26.66
CA GLY A 14 8.97 25.89 -28.09
C GLY A 14 8.70 24.54 -28.77
N VAL A 15 7.64 24.46 -29.58
CA VAL A 15 7.39 23.32 -30.48
C VAL A 15 8.02 23.63 -31.85
N ALA A 16 9.03 22.85 -32.23
CA ALA A 16 9.63 22.94 -33.56
C ALA A 16 8.80 22.13 -34.57
N ILE A 17 8.04 22.81 -35.43
CA ILE A 17 7.37 22.21 -36.59
C ILE A 17 8.31 22.32 -37.79
N LEU A 18 8.82 21.20 -38.30
CA LEU A 18 9.47 21.16 -39.61
C LEU A 18 8.46 20.70 -40.67
N GLY A 19 8.00 21.64 -41.49
CA GLY A 19 7.20 21.34 -42.68
C GLY A 19 8.10 21.07 -43.89
N GLY A 20 7.88 19.94 -44.57
CA GLY A 20 8.45 19.64 -45.89
C GLY A 20 7.32 19.26 -46.84
N ALA A 21 7.18 19.97 -47.96
CA ALA A 21 6.01 19.87 -48.82
C ALA A 21 6.26 19.03 -50.09
N GLY A 22 5.19 18.35 -50.53
CA GLY A 22 4.91 18.12 -51.95
C GLY A 22 5.52 16.89 -52.63
N ALA A 23 4.68 15.90 -52.93
CA ALA A 23 4.13 15.72 -54.29
C ALA A 23 3.22 14.48 -54.32
N ALA A 24 2.02 14.62 -54.90
CA ALA A 24 1.12 13.50 -55.17
C ALA A 24 1.11 13.18 -56.67
N TRP A 25 1.08 11.90 -57.01
CA TRP A 25 0.64 11.38 -58.31
C TRP A 25 -0.20 10.14 -58.05
N ALA A 26 -1.21 9.91 -58.91
CA ALA A 26 -2.23 8.89 -58.70
C ALA A 26 -2.33 7.93 -59.89
N ASP A 27 -2.72 6.70 -59.56
CA ASP A 27 -3.50 5.73 -60.34
C ASP A 27 -3.02 5.26 -61.72
N SER A 28 -2.86 3.93 -61.88
CA SER A 28 -3.58 3.15 -62.92
C SER A 28 -3.23 1.65 -62.87
N SER A 29 -4.29 0.86 -63.04
CA SER A 29 -4.41 -0.59 -63.25
C SER A 29 -3.41 -1.30 -64.19
N ASP A 30 -3.09 -2.58 -63.89
CA ASP A 30 -3.66 -3.79 -64.55
C ASP A 30 -2.66 -4.97 -64.82
N SER A 31 -3.19 -6.20 -64.68
CA SER A 31 -2.83 -7.53 -65.26
C SER A 31 -1.38 -7.93 -65.66
N GLY A 32 -1.04 -9.23 -65.48
CA GLY A 32 0.07 -9.86 -66.23
C GLY A 32 0.66 -11.16 -65.66
N ASN A 33 0.22 -12.32 -66.15
CA ASN A 33 0.70 -13.66 -65.77
C ASN A 33 1.99 -14.10 -66.51
N SER A 34 2.83 -14.93 -65.86
CA SER A 34 3.53 -16.15 -66.39
C SER A 34 5.02 -16.29 -66.02
N GLY A 35 5.48 -17.53 -65.78
CA GLY A 35 6.91 -17.88 -65.79
C GLY A 35 7.40 -18.91 -64.76
N SER A 36 7.13 -20.20 -64.97
CA SER A 36 7.93 -21.31 -64.39
C SER A 36 8.88 -21.87 -65.45
N PRO A 37 9.98 -22.55 -65.05
CA PRO A 37 10.05 -23.99 -65.33
C PRO A 37 10.60 -24.84 -64.16
N ALA A 38 10.64 -26.16 -64.36
CA ALA A 38 10.85 -27.18 -63.32
C ALA A 38 12.06 -28.12 -63.58
N GLY A 39 12.40 -28.94 -62.58
CA GLY A 39 13.32 -30.10 -62.63
C GLY A 39 13.66 -30.56 -61.21
N SER A 40 13.03 -31.64 -60.68
CA SER A 40 13.49 -33.05 -60.67
C SER A 40 14.76 -33.28 -59.78
N SER A 41 14.89 -34.33 -58.96
CA SER A 41 14.28 -35.66 -58.93
C SER A 41 14.42 -36.37 -57.56
N THR A 42 13.67 -37.47 -57.35
CA THR A 42 13.90 -38.53 -56.32
C THR A 42 13.95 -39.89 -57.05
N PRO A 43 14.52 -40.98 -56.50
CA PRO A 43 13.63 -42.09 -56.04
C PRO A 43 14.19 -43.08 -54.97
N GLY A 44 13.30 -43.91 -54.40
CA GLY A 44 13.60 -45.24 -53.77
C GLY A 44 13.39 -45.31 -52.24
N SER A 45 12.38 -45.98 -51.65
CA SER A 45 11.87 -47.38 -51.75
C SER A 45 12.76 -48.40 -51.00
N SER A 46 12.32 -49.36 -50.16
CA SER A 46 11.01 -49.99 -49.82
C SER A 46 11.05 -50.51 -48.35
N GLY A 47 9.96 -50.77 -47.60
CA GLY A 47 9.00 -51.92 -47.66
C GLY A 47 9.43 -53.05 -46.69
N THR A 48 8.60 -53.83 -45.96
CA THR A 48 7.14 -54.10 -45.84
C THR A 48 6.85 -54.60 -44.39
N GLY A 49 5.66 -54.45 -43.77
CA GLY A 49 4.43 -55.27 -43.91
C GLY A 49 4.41 -56.45 -42.89
N SER A 50 3.31 -56.96 -42.30
CA SER A 50 1.85 -56.65 -42.35
C SER A 50 1.11 -57.51 -41.28
N SER A 51 -0.02 -57.06 -40.71
CA SER A 51 -1.32 -57.81 -40.68
C SER A 51 -2.37 -57.32 -39.64
N SER A 52 -3.61 -57.16 -40.11
CA SER A 52 -4.88 -56.97 -39.36
C SER A 52 -5.81 -58.18 -39.70
N PRO A 53 -7.19 -58.21 -39.64
CA PRO A 53 -8.22 -57.24 -39.18
C PRO A 53 -9.53 -57.83 -38.52
N ALA A 54 -10.57 -56.97 -38.40
CA ALA A 54 -12.04 -57.23 -38.56
C ALA A 54 -12.90 -57.76 -37.36
N LYS A 55 -14.24 -57.55 -37.24
CA LYS A 55 -15.23 -56.61 -37.86
C LYS A 55 -16.62 -56.64 -37.14
N SER A 56 -17.26 -55.47 -36.91
CA SER A 56 -18.75 -55.25 -36.86
C SER A 56 -19.55 -55.98 -35.72
N VAL A 57 -20.81 -55.70 -35.32
CA VAL A 57 -22.07 -55.22 -35.97
C VAL A 57 -23.00 -54.50 -34.95
N ASN A 58 -23.90 -53.64 -35.42
CA ASN A 58 -25.11 -53.11 -34.73
C ASN A 58 -26.36 -53.39 -35.61
N PRO A 59 -27.59 -53.54 -35.08
CA PRO A 59 -28.66 -52.66 -35.62
C PRO A 59 -29.89 -52.30 -34.73
N SER A 60 -30.37 -51.07 -34.96
CA SER A 60 -31.79 -50.67 -35.16
C SER A 60 -32.80 -50.41 -34.01
N LYS A 61 -33.74 -49.51 -34.30
CA LYS A 61 -34.71 -48.77 -33.46
C LYS A 61 -36.13 -48.95 -34.03
N PRO A 62 -37.20 -48.83 -33.21
CA PRO A 62 -38.20 -47.73 -33.37
C PRO A 62 -38.67 -47.17 -31.99
N ALA A 63 -39.39 -46.04 -31.81
CA ALA A 63 -39.90 -44.96 -32.69
C ALA A 63 -39.78 -43.58 -31.96
N ASN A 64 -40.86 -42.81 -31.83
CA ASN A 64 -41.15 -41.70 -30.89
C ASN A 64 -42.68 -41.43 -30.96
N PRO A 65 -43.35 -40.75 -30.00
CA PRO A 65 -43.52 -39.29 -30.14
C PRO A 65 -43.65 -38.48 -28.81
N SER A 66 -43.42 -37.15 -28.89
CA SER A 66 -43.95 -36.04 -28.04
C SER A 66 -43.85 -36.17 -26.50
N THR A 67 -43.41 -35.18 -25.69
CA THR A 67 -43.38 -33.72 -25.85
C THR A 67 -42.42 -33.09 -24.82
N SER A 68 -42.32 -31.75 -24.81
CA SER A 68 -41.48 -30.86 -23.95
C SER A 68 -41.35 -31.19 -22.45
N PRO A 69 -40.28 -30.70 -21.76
CA PRO A 69 -39.91 -31.16 -20.43
C PRO A 69 -40.67 -30.46 -19.30
N THR A 70 -41.18 -31.25 -18.35
CA THR A 70 -41.74 -30.73 -17.09
C THR A 70 -40.64 -30.60 -16.04
N ALA A 71 -40.14 -29.38 -15.84
CA ALA A 71 -39.37 -29.04 -14.65
C ALA A 71 -40.26 -29.13 -13.40
N SER A 72 -39.70 -29.56 -12.27
CA SER A 72 -40.37 -29.47 -10.97
C SER A 72 -40.45 -28.01 -10.53
N ALA A 73 -41.63 -27.40 -10.62
CA ALA A 73 -41.89 -26.05 -10.10
C ALA A 73 -43.29 -25.94 -9.48
N SER A 74 -43.30 -25.42 -8.24
CA SER A 74 -44.28 -24.49 -7.65
C SER A 74 -45.68 -24.36 -8.28
N SER A 75 -46.75 -24.54 -7.50
CA SER A 75 -47.53 -23.40 -6.95
C SER A 75 -48.96 -23.73 -6.49
N SER A 76 -49.42 -23.04 -5.44
CA SER A 76 -50.78 -22.47 -5.23
C SER A 76 -50.81 -21.96 -3.78
N ARG A 77 -50.89 -20.67 -3.46
CA ARG A 77 -51.71 -19.51 -3.89
C ARG A 77 -53.08 -19.42 -3.20
N ALA A 78 -53.21 -18.35 -2.41
CA ALA A 78 -54.41 -17.66 -1.95
C ALA A 78 -55.34 -18.36 -0.93
N SER A 79 -55.67 -17.59 0.11
CA SER A 79 -57.01 -17.54 0.69
C SER A 79 -57.29 -16.13 1.20
N GLN A 80 -58.36 -15.53 0.69
CA GLN A 80 -58.98 -14.35 1.29
C GLN A 80 -60.29 -14.75 1.97
N LYS A 81 -60.71 -13.93 2.94
CA LYS A 81 -62.11 -13.63 3.31
C LYS A 81 -62.79 -14.49 4.39
N ALA A 82 -62.75 -13.94 5.60
CA ALA A 82 -63.86 -13.73 6.54
C ALA A 82 -64.71 -14.91 7.05
N THR A 83 -64.85 -15.01 8.38
CA THR A 83 -65.99 -14.48 9.18
C THR A 83 -65.83 -14.87 10.66
N GLY A 84 -66.43 -14.12 11.59
CA GLY A 84 -66.45 -14.45 13.03
C GLY A 84 -66.22 -13.26 13.96
N ARG A 85 -67.29 -12.60 14.39
CA ARG A 85 -67.27 -11.46 15.35
C ARG A 85 -68.17 -11.78 16.55
N ARG A 86 -67.81 -11.24 17.72
CA ARG A 86 -68.44 -11.32 19.07
C ARG A 86 -67.95 -12.51 19.91
N GLY A 87 -67.70 -12.34 21.21
CA GLY A 87 -67.71 -11.11 22.03
C GLY A 87 -67.86 -11.40 23.54
N THR A 88 -67.79 -10.33 24.35
CA THR A 88 -67.78 -10.28 25.84
C THR A 88 -66.43 -10.69 26.51
N GLY A 89 -65.95 -10.03 27.56
CA GLY A 89 -66.40 -8.75 28.16
C GLY A 89 -65.46 -8.21 29.28
N SER A 90 -65.44 -6.87 29.42
CA SER A 90 -65.19 -6.00 30.59
C SER A 90 -64.03 -6.19 31.61
N ALA A 91 -63.45 -5.05 32.00
CA ALA A 91 -62.52 -4.78 33.12
C ALA A 91 -63.28 -4.67 34.50
N PRO A 92 -62.73 -4.17 35.65
CA PRO A 92 -61.45 -3.49 35.99
C PRO A 92 -60.70 -4.19 37.19
N GLY A 93 -59.76 -3.63 38.00
CA GLY A 93 -59.17 -2.27 38.15
C GLY A 93 -58.27 -2.10 39.40
N SER A 94 -58.11 -0.84 39.86
CA SER A 94 -57.62 -0.36 41.19
C SER A 94 -56.09 -0.24 41.48
N ALA A 95 -55.67 1.00 41.80
CA ALA A 95 -54.48 1.36 42.60
C ALA A 95 -54.93 1.80 44.02
N PRO A 96 -54.06 2.00 45.04
CA PRO A 96 -53.19 3.19 45.20
C PRO A 96 -51.80 2.84 45.85
N THR A 97 -50.80 3.69 46.15
CA THR A 97 -50.67 5.07 46.69
C THR A 97 -49.27 5.67 46.38
N GLY A 98 -49.08 6.98 46.59
CA GLY A 98 -47.82 7.77 46.42
C GLY A 98 -46.65 7.39 47.36
N VAL A 99 -45.50 8.09 47.41
CA VAL A 99 -45.08 9.47 47.01
C VAL A 99 -43.54 9.42 46.79
N GLY A 100 -42.82 10.26 46.01
CA GLY A 100 -43.16 11.37 45.10
C GLY A 100 -42.18 12.57 45.21
N ALA A 101 -41.37 12.86 44.18
CA ALA A 101 -40.45 14.01 44.07
C ALA A 101 -40.32 14.51 42.61
N THR A 102 -39.97 15.78 42.40
CA THR A 102 -40.20 16.54 41.15
C THR A 102 -38.95 17.16 40.50
N GLU A 103 -39.15 17.72 39.29
CA GLU A 103 -38.26 18.54 38.42
C GLU A 103 -37.53 17.73 37.32
N GLY A 104 -37.54 18.07 36.01
CA GLY A 104 -37.98 19.28 35.28
C GLY A 104 -36.75 20.06 34.76
N ARG A 105 -36.55 20.39 33.46
CA ARG A 105 -37.46 20.52 32.31
C ARG A 105 -36.78 20.18 30.95
N SER A 106 -37.54 19.46 30.12
CA SER A 106 -37.92 19.75 28.72
C SER A 106 -36.96 20.48 27.75
N ARG A 107 -36.62 19.79 26.65
CA ARG A 107 -36.09 20.31 25.38
C ARG A 107 -37.23 20.43 24.35
N ALA A 108 -37.30 21.50 23.54
CA ALA A 108 -38.29 21.66 22.48
C ALA A 108 -37.66 22.11 21.16
N ALA A 109 -38.10 21.53 20.04
CA ALA A 109 -37.54 21.72 18.70
C ALA A 109 -38.22 22.86 17.90
N ARG A 110 -37.54 23.36 16.86
CA ARG A 110 -38.13 24.13 15.75
C ARG A 110 -37.40 23.86 14.43
N SER A 111 -38.13 24.00 13.32
CA SER A 111 -37.66 23.76 11.94
C SER A 111 -37.87 24.98 11.02
N ALA A 112 -37.01 25.08 10.00
CA ALA A 112 -37.25 25.58 8.63
C ALA A 112 -37.70 27.04 8.32
N ALA A 113 -36.73 27.82 7.80
CA ALA A 113 -36.67 28.48 6.47
C ALA A 113 -37.76 29.46 5.92
N ALA A 114 -37.31 30.67 5.50
CA ALA A 114 -37.65 31.36 4.22
C ALA A 114 -36.81 32.66 4.01
N ALA A 115 -36.62 33.11 2.75
CA ALA A 115 -36.00 34.38 2.27
C ALA A 115 -36.91 34.98 1.14
N PRO A 116 -36.58 36.01 0.29
CA PRO A 116 -35.38 36.87 0.10
C PRO A 116 -35.67 38.39 -0.24
N SER A 117 -34.66 39.22 -0.61
CA SER A 117 -34.78 40.47 -1.44
C SER A 117 -33.44 41.13 -1.89
N ASP A 118 -33.51 42.15 -2.78
CA ASP A 118 -32.48 42.66 -3.75
C ASP A 118 -32.51 44.21 -3.92
N ALA A 119 -31.61 45.00 -4.56
CA ALA A 119 -30.20 44.92 -5.04
C ALA A 119 -29.71 46.32 -5.61
N ALA A 120 -28.53 46.40 -6.28
CA ALA A 120 -28.00 47.51 -7.15
C ALA A 120 -27.50 48.85 -6.51
N THR A 121 -26.68 49.77 -7.09
CA THR A 121 -25.60 49.83 -8.15
C THR A 121 -24.99 51.29 -8.18
N THR A 122 -23.72 51.53 -8.60
CA THR A 122 -23.20 52.68 -9.46
C THR A 122 -21.75 53.18 -9.16
N ALA A 123 -21.11 53.81 -10.17
CA ALA A 123 -19.79 54.52 -10.15
C ALA A 123 -19.69 55.56 -11.31
N PRO A 124 -18.78 56.58 -11.24
CA PRO A 124 -18.31 57.31 -12.45
C PRO A 124 -16.79 57.72 -12.48
N THR A 125 -16.37 58.47 -13.53
CA THR A 125 -14.97 58.68 -14.04
C THR A 125 -14.66 60.21 -14.32
N PRO A 126 -13.62 60.71 -15.07
CA PRO A 126 -12.16 60.91 -14.79
C PRO A 126 -11.51 62.33 -15.03
N THR A 127 -10.19 62.49 -14.70
CA THR A 127 -9.12 63.39 -15.30
C THR A 127 -9.15 64.95 -15.10
N PRO A 128 -8.07 65.77 -15.37
CA PRO A 128 -6.75 65.52 -16.05
C PRO A 128 -5.44 66.16 -15.44
N ALA A 129 -4.29 65.91 -16.12
CA ALA A 129 -3.08 66.79 -16.28
C ALA A 129 -2.07 67.00 -15.10
N THR A 130 -0.73 67.19 -15.23
CA THR A 130 0.32 67.08 -16.30
C THR A 130 1.75 67.03 -15.67
N VAL A 131 2.76 66.60 -16.45
CA VAL A 131 4.19 67.07 -16.56
C VAL A 131 5.26 65.99 -16.31
N ALA A 132 6.24 65.91 -17.22
CA ALA A 132 7.51 65.18 -17.10
C ALA A 132 8.70 66.10 -17.44
N PRO A 133 9.92 65.77 -16.98
CA PRO A 133 11.13 66.02 -17.77
C PRO A 133 12.09 64.80 -17.87
N GLN A 134 13.15 64.96 -18.66
CA GLN A 134 13.94 63.89 -19.28
C GLN A 134 15.20 63.44 -18.51
N ALA A 135 15.58 62.19 -18.77
CA ALA A 135 16.92 61.63 -19.05
C ALA A 135 18.19 62.09 -18.28
N SER A 136 18.95 61.09 -17.83
CA SER A 136 20.41 61.03 -18.03
C SER A 136 20.89 59.57 -18.00
N ALA A 137 21.93 59.25 -18.78
CA ALA A 137 22.42 57.90 -19.00
C ALA A 137 23.65 57.56 -18.13
N VAL A 138 23.84 56.28 -17.81
CA VAL A 138 25.11 55.74 -17.29
C VAL A 138 25.42 54.41 -17.98
N THR A 139 26.67 54.27 -18.45
CA THR A 139 27.19 53.13 -19.22
C THR A 139 27.59 51.94 -18.31
N PRO A 140 27.55 50.68 -18.76
CA PRO A 140 27.86 49.52 -17.92
C PRO A 140 29.38 49.33 -17.68
N ALA A 141 29.74 48.79 -16.50
CA ALA A 141 31.09 48.28 -16.23
C ALA A 141 31.24 46.80 -16.61
N ALA A 142 32.45 46.39 -16.99
CA ALA A 142 32.71 45.16 -17.75
C ALA A 142 32.88 43.87 -16.90
N GLN A 143 32.65 42.72 -17.55
CA GLN A 143 33.11 41.41 -17.07
C GLN A 143 34.55 41.12 -17.51
N PRO A 144 35.32 40.30 -16.77
CA PRO A 144 36.43 39.52 -17.30
C PRO A 144 35.93 38.18 -17.87
N SER A 145 36.35 37.86 -19.09
CA SER A 145 36.05 36.60 -19.78
C SER A 145 37.24 35.64 -19.74
N VAL A 146 36.97 34.33 -19.73
CA VAL A 146 37.92 33.31 -20.22
C VAL A 146 37.14 32.20 -20.93
N ALA A 147 37.73 31.67 -22.00
CA ALA A 147 37.06 30.91 -23.06
C ALA A 147 36.98 29.38 -22.79
N PRO A 148 36.11 28.64 -23.51
CA PRO A 148 35.79 27.24 -23.20
C PRO A 148 36.70 26.23 -23.92
N VAL A 149 36.66 24.97 -23.46
CA VAL A 149 37.12 23.80 -24.21
C VAL A 149 35.92 22.89 -24.46
N VAL A 150 35.64 22.58 -25.73
CA VAL A 150 34.53 21.72 -26.20
C VAL A 150 35.02 20.83 -27.35
N ALA A 151 34.78 19.51 -27.23
CA ALA A 151 34.70 18.47 -28.28
C ALA A 151 34.82 17.10 -27.56
N GLU A 152 34.23 15.97 -27.95
CA GLU A 152 33.09 15.51 -28.79
C GLU A 152 32.72 14.12 -28.15
N LEU A 153 31.57 13.45 -28.32
CA LEU A 153 30.92 12.92 -29.52
C LEU A 153 29.61 12.22 -29.03
N VAL A 154 28.40 12.71 -29.32
CA VAL A 154 27.48 12.30 -30.42
C VAL A 154 26.95 10.84 -30.37
N SER A 155 25.67 10.76 -29.97
CA SER A 155 24.55 9.90 -30.47
C SER A 155 24.65 8.37 -30.59
N ALA A 156 23.70 7.69 -29.93
CA ALA A 156 22.77 6.77 -30.60
C ALA A 156 21.44 6.67 -29.81
N VAL A 157 20.34 7.18 -30.39
CA VAL A 157 18.97 6.93 -29.91
C VAL A 157 18.25 6.09 -30.95
N GLY A 158 17.69 4.95 -30.52
CA GLY A 158 16.76 4.15 -31.32
C GLY A 158 15.39 4.11 -30.66
N LEU A 159 14.41 4.85 -31.20
CA LEU A 159 13.01 4.64 -30.82
C LEU A 159 12.43 3.45 -31.58
N GLY A 160 11.85 2.50 -30.85
CA GLY A 160 10.95 1.47 -31.38
C GLY A 160 9.65 1.49 -30.59
N ALA A 161 8.53 1.73 -31.26
CA ALA A 161 7.20 1.70 -30.65
C ALA A 161 6.49 0.38 -30.95
N SER A 162 5.95 -0.28 -29.92
CA SER A 162 4.69 -1.06 -29.93
C SER A 162 4.49 -1.82 -28.61
N GLY A 163 3.25 -1.86 -28.14
CA GLY A 163 2.89 -2.27 -26.77
C GLY A 163 2.89 -3.76 -26.44
N LYS A 164 2.32 -4.01 -25.25
CA LYS A 164 1.95 -5.27 -24.54
C LYS A 164 2.75 -5.53 -23.26
N SER A 165 2.02 -6.17 -22.35
CA SER A 165 2.30 -6.87 -21.08
C SER A 165 3.74 -6.98 -20.54
N PRO A 166 3.91 -7.08 -19.19
CA PRO A 166 5.22 -7.29 -18.57
C PRO A 166 5.94 -8.53 -19.09
N VAL A 167 7.21 -8.38 -19.45
CA VAL A 167 8.10 -9.44 -19.93
C VAL A 167 9.07 -9.83 -18.81
N SER A 168 9.24 -11.14 -18.60
CA SER A 168 10.19 -11.70 -17.62
C SER A 168 11.65 -11.52 -18.06
N PRO A 169 12.59 -11.21 -17.14
CA PRO A 169 14.01 -11.28 -17.45
C PRO A 169 14.52 -12.73 -17.41
N THR A 170 15.05 -13.21 -18.53
CA THR A 170 15.84 -14.45 -18.60
C THR A 170 17.24 -14.21 -18.05
N GLY A 171 17.71 -15.08 -17.16
CA GLY A 171 19.10 -15.07 -16.73
C GLY A 171 20.01 -15.74 -17.76
N ASP A 172 21.26 -15.29 -17.82
CA ASP A 172 22.35 -16.08 -18.39
C ASP A 172 23.67 -15.77 -17.66
N SER A 173 24.53 -16.77 -17.59
CA SER A 173 25.75 -16.77 -16.77
C SER A 173 27.01 -16.93 -17.62
N GLY A 174 28.09 -16.19 -17.36
CA GLY A 174 29.40 -16.60 -17.92
C GLY A 174 30.56 -15.60 -17.94
N LEU A 175 31.42 -15.67 -16.91
CA LEU A 175 32.90 -15.69 -16.97
C LEU A 175 33.73 -14.51 -17.56
N GLY A 176 34.74 -14.07 -16.79
CA GLY A 176 35.83 -13.15 -17.18
C GLY A 176 35.73 -11.79 -16.47
N HIS A 177 36.71 -11.28 -15.70
CA HIS A 177 38.14 -11.60 -15.59
C HIS A 177 38.68 -11.48 -14.14
N SER A 178 39.90 -12.01 -13.95
CA SER A 178 40.65 -12.08 -12.68
C SER A 178 41.59 -10.90 -12.40
N ALA A 179 42.04 -10.80 -11.14
CA ALA A 179 43.08 -9.90 -10.57
C ALA A 179 42.65 -8.44 -10.35
N LEU A 180 42.73 -7.88 -9.14
CA LEU A 180 43.97 -7.66 -8.39
C LEU A 180 43.72 -7.56 -6.87
N ALA A 181 44.57 -8.17 -6.05
CA ALA A 181 44.53 -8.03 -4.58
C ALA A 181 45.94 -7.91 -4.00
N ALA A 182 46.24 -6.82 -3.28
CA ALA A 182 47.39 -6.71 -2.39
C ALA A 182 47.32 -5.47 -1.47
N ALA A 183 47.56 -5.69 -0.16
CA ALA A 183 47.98 -4.74 0.88
C ALA A 183 47.03 -3.54 1.22
N ALA A 184 47.00 -3.03 2.45
CA ALA A 184 47.86 -3.28 3.60
C ALA A 184 47.07 -3.45 4.91
N ARG A 185 47.57 -4.31 5.81
CA ARG A 185 47.26 -4.24 7.24
C ARG A 185 48.27 -3.29 7.91
N ARG A 186 47.87 -2.59 8.97
CA ARG A 186 48.81 -1.92 9.88
C ARG A 186 48.44 -2.24 11.32
N GLU A 187 49.42 -2.75 12.05
CA GLU A 187 49.29 -3.15 13.44
C GLU A 187 49.36 -1.91 14.36
N ILE A 188 48.78 -2.03 15.56
CA ILE A 188 48.93 -1.06 16.64
C ILE A 188 49.75 -1.76 17.73
N GLU A 189 50.97 -1.29 17.95
CA GLU A 189 51.84 -1.79 19.02
C GLU A 189 51.35 -1.32 20.39
N THR A 190 51.33 -2.24 21.35
CA THR A 190 51.08 -1.96 22.77
C THR A 190 52.39 -1.66 23.49
N SER A 191 52.58 -0.41 23.90
CA SER A 191 53.70 -0.02 24.77
C SER A 191 53.37 -0.26 26.24
N SER A 192 53.98 -1.28 26.83
CA SER A 192 53.97 -1.53 28.27
C SER A 192 55.01 -0.68 29.00
N THR A 193 54.61 -0.03 30.08
CA THR A 193 55.55 0.55 31.06
C THR A 193 55.11 0.14 32.46
N ALA A 194 55.95 -0.62 33.15
CA ALA A 194 55.73 -1.00 34.54
C ALA A 194 56.38 0.03 35.49
N ALA A 195 55.71 0.31 36.61
CA ALA A 195 56.32 0.97 37.76
C ALA A 195 55.78 0.32 39.05
N THR A 196 56.69 -0.23 39.84
CA THR A 196 56.39 -0.99 41.05
C THR A 196 56.22 -0.07 42.26
N SER A 197 55.13 -0.22 43.03
CA SER A 197 55.09 0.23 44.42
C SER A 197 54.36 -0.80 45.30
N SER A 198 55.09 -1.35 46.26
CA SER A 198 54.62 -2.35 47.21
C SER A 198 53.79 -1.72 48.32
N GLY A 199 52.50 -2.08 48.40
CA GLY A 199 51.61 -1.70 49.51
C GLY A 199 50.64 -2.84 49.81
N SER A 200 50.83 -3.53 50.93
CA SER A 200 50.01 -4.68 51.31
C SER A 200 48.69 -4.20 51.94
N ALA A 201 47.60 -4.24 51.16
CA ALA A 201 46.25 -4.03 51.63
C ALA A 201 45.35 -5.19 51.16
N ALA A 202 44.50 -5.69 52.05
CA ALA A 202 43.59 -6.79 51.75
C ALA A 202 42.41 -6.31 50.89
N THR A 203 42.61 -6.30 49.57
CA THR A 203 41.54 -6.01 48.60
C THR A 203 40.59 -7.22 48.53
N GLN A 204 39.32 -7.01 48.87
CA GLN A 204 38.28 -8.01 48.59
C GLN A 204 38.27 -8.30 47.09
N THR A 205 38.36 -9.58 46.72
CA THR A 205 38.17 -10.01 45.33
C THR A 205 36.70 -9.83 44.96
N ALA A 206 36.33 -8.60 44.60
CA ALA A 206 35.09 -8.35 43.89
C ALA A 206 35.20 -9.08 42.55
N THR A 207 34.48 -10.20 42.43
CA THR A 207 34.25 -10.85 41.15
C THR A 207 33.50 -9.86 40.28
N LEU A 208 34.25 -9.12 39.45
CA LEU A 208 33.67 -8.38 38.33
C LEU A 208 33.15 -9.42 37.36
N THR A 209 31.90 -9.85 37.57
CA THR A 209 31.08 -10.44 36.53
C THR A 209 30.91 -9.37 35.46
N SER A 210 31.81 -9.38 34.47
CA SER A 210 31.62 -8.65 33.23
C SER A 210 30.24 -9.05 32.71
N ALA A 211 29.30 -8.10 32.73
CA ALA A 211 28.00 -8.32 32.12
C ALA A 211 28.24 -8.71 30.67
N VAL A 212 27.83 -9.91 30.28
CA VAL A 212 27.89 -10.33 28.88
C VAL A 212 26.87 -9.47 28.16
N VAL A 213 27.35 -8.44 27.46
CA VAL A 213 26.50 -7.61 26.60
C VAL A 213 26.07 -8.49 25.43
N THR A 214 24.92 -9.12 25.57
CA THR A 214 24.26 -9.88 24.51
C THR A 214 23.80 -8.89 23.44
N SER A 215 24.63 -8.71 22.43
CA SER A 215 24.33 -7.85 21.29
C SER A 215 23.04 -8.30 20.59
N THR A 216 22.13 -7.36 20.33
CA THR A 216 20.94 -7.56 19.50
C THR A 216 21.30 -8.33 18.22
N PRO A 217 20.57 -9.41 17.85
CA PRO A 217 20.86 -10.17 16.64
C PRO A 217 20.62 -9.30 15.39
N SER A 218 21.52 -9.37 14.41
CA SER A 218 21.36 -8.68 13.11
C SER A 218 20.40 -9.39 12.15
N SER A 219 20.02 -10.63 12.45
CA SER A 219 19.02 -11.40 11.72
C SER A 219 18.24 -12.34 12.63
N LEU A 220 17.00 -12.65 12.26
CA LEU A 220 16.17 -13.66 12.94
C LEU A 220 15.76 -14.75 11.97
N SER A 221 15.65 -15.98 12.46
CA SER A 221 15.21 -17.11 11.66
C SER A 221 13.71 -16.98 11.35
N SER A 222 13.36 -17.01 10.07
CA SER A 222 11.99 -17.05 9.60
C SER A 222 11.75 -18.18 8.62
N ALA A 223 10.59 -18.81 8.74
CA ALA A 223 10.19 -19.93 7.92
C ALA A 223 8.74 -19.78 7.41
N PRO A 224 8.44 -20.28 6.21
CA PRO A 224 7.07 -20.42 5.73
C PRO A 224 6.32 -21.47 6.55
N VAL A 225 5.05 -21.19 6.83
CA VAL A 225 4.11 -22.13 7.41
C VAL A 225 3.27 -22.79 6.31
N GLY A 226 2.73 -21.99 5.39
CA GLY A 226 1.89 -22.46 4.29
C GLY A 226 1.30 -21.32 3.48
N TRP A 227 0.77 -21.64 2.31
CA TRP A 227 0.05 -20.70 1.44
C TRP A 227 -1.33 -20.36 2.03
N VAL A 228 -1.57 -19.07 2.26
CA VAL A 228 -2.87 -18.55 2.70
C VAL A 228 -3.83 -18.49 1.52
N THR A 229 -3.35 -18.05 0.36
CA THR A 229 -4.17 -17.84 -0.85
C THR A 229 -3.75 -18.74 -2.01
N GLY A 230 -4.59 -18.79 -3.04
CA GLY A 230 -4.36 -19.54 -4.27
C GLY A 230 -5.13 -20.86 -4.30
N GLN A 231 -5.15 -21.49 -5.47
CA GLN A 231 -5.87 -22.76 -5.69
C GLN A 231 -4.91 -23.95 -5.67
N ALA A 232 -3.71 -23.77 -6.23
CA ALA A 232 -2.55 -24.65 -6.09
C ALA A 232 -1.27 -23.87 -6.37
N ASN A 233 -0.32 -23.84 -5.44
CA ASN A 233 0.92 -23.09 -5.56
C ASN A 233 2.15 -24.02 -5.66
N ASN A 234 2.67 -24.20 -6.87
CA ASN A 234 3.83 -25.05 -7.17
C ASN A 234 5.02 -24.25 -7.73
N VAL A 235 5.16 -22.98 -7.34
CA VAL A 235 6.18 -22.06 -7.87
C VAL A 235 7.24 -21.78 -6.81
N TYR A 236 8.52 -21.73 -7.21
CA TYR A 236 9.63 -21.38 -6.33
C TYR A 236 9.46 -19.94 -5.81
N PRO A 237 9.71 -19.64 -4.52
CA PRO A 237 10.33 -20.49 -3.49
C PRO A 237 9.39 -21.53 -2.85
N GLY A 238 8.07 -21.37 -2.97
CA GLY A 238 7.09 -22.16 -2.21
C GLY A 238 6.69 -23.51 -2.76
N ILE A 239 7.60 -24.19 -3.44
CA ILE A 239 7.43 -25.59 -3.87
C ILE A 239 7.38 -26.48 -2.63
N GLY A 240 6.27 -27.20 -2.45
CA GLY A 240 6.10 -28.14 -1.34
C GLY A 240 5.68 -27.49 -0.01
N TRP A 241 5.44 -26.18 0.03
CA TRP A 241 4.78 -25.57 1.20
C TRP A 241 3.31 -26.03 1.27
N PRO A 242 2.75 -26.28 2.47
CA PRO A 242 1.34 -26.63 2.62
C PRO A 242 0.41 -25.61 1.95
N GLN A 243 -0.62 -26.06 1.24
CA GLN A 243 -1.69 -25.21 0.74
C GLN A 243 -2.82 -25.18 1.78
N THR A 244 -2.86 -24.17 2.66
CA THR A 244 -3.81 -24.13 3.78
C THR A 244 -5.25 -23.99 3.30
N ASN A 245 -5.48 -23.16 2.27
CA ASN A 245 -6.79 -22.92 1.69
C ASN A 245 -6.77 -23.15 0.18
N ASN A 246 -7.88 -23.63 -0.38
CA ASN A 246 -8.13 -23.50 -1.82
C ASN A 246 -9.08 -22.32 -2.04
N THR A 247 -8.58 -21.23 -2.64
CA THR A 247 -9.34 -19.99 -2.77
C THR A 247 -10.29 -19.90 -3.98
N ALA A 248 -10.56 -21.03 -4.66
CA ALA A 248 -11.49 -21.08 -5.79
C ALA A 248 -12.90 -20.60 -5.41
N GLY A 249 -13.38 -20.91 -4.19
CA GLY A 249 -14.69 -20.48 -3.70
C GLY A 249 -14.83 -18.95 -3.55
N PHE A 250 -13.73 -18.24 -3.32
CA PHE A 250 -13.67 -16.78 -3.29
C PHE A 250 -13.51 -16.16 -4.69
N GLY A 251 -13.38 -17.00 -5.72
CA GLY A 251 -13.00 -16.59 -7.07
C GLY A 251 -11.57 -16.05 -7.15
N ILE A 252 -10.67 -16.45 -6.25
CA ILE A 252 -9.29 -15.95 -6.20
C ILE A 252 -8.36 -17.03 -6.75
N TRP A 253 -7.58 -16.69 -7.77
CA TRP A 253 -6.43 -17.48 -8.23
C TRP A 253 -5.11 -16.88 -7.73
N GLY A 254 -5.01 -15.54 -7.78
CA GLY A 254 -3.88 -14.78 -7.26
C GLY A 254 -4.33 -13.47 -6.64
N THR A 255 -3.63 -13.04 -5.59
CA THR A 255 -3.87 -11.83 -4.81
C THR A 255 -2.64 -11.51 -3.96
N ASP A 256 -2.57 -10.29 -3.41
CA ASP A 256 -1.44 -9.84 -2.60
C ASP A 256 -1.82 -9.08 -1.32
N LEU A 257 -0.80 -8.69 -0.56
CA LEU A 257 -0.86 -8.11 0.77
C LEU A 257 -1.32 -9.10 1.84
N GLY A 258 -2.60 -9.05 2.23
CA GLY A 258 -3.11 -9.74 3.41
C GLY A 258 -2.86 -8.95 4.69
N ILE A 259 -3.30 -7.68 4.72
CA ILE A 259 -3.30 -6.79 5.88
C ILE A 259 -4.32 -7.31 6.90
N MET A 260 -3.89 -7.59 8.13
CA MET A 260 -4.69 -8.26 9.15
C MET A 260 -5.00 -7.35 10.34
N TRP A 261 -6.25 -7.36 10.80
CA TRP A 261 -6.65 -6.71 12.05
C TRP A 261 -7.82 -7.45 12.71
N GLU A 262 -7.93 -7.35 14.03
CA GLU A 262 -9.08 -7.88 14.76
C GLU A 262 -10.27 -6.92 14.65
N ASN A 263 -11.44 -7.44 14.32
CA ASN A 263 -12.69 -6.70 14.35
C ASN A 263 -13.36 -6.86 15.73
N GLU A 264 -13.24 -5.84 16.57
CA GLU A 264 -13.74 -5.84 17.96
C GLU A 264 -15.23 -6.18 18.09
N LEU A 265 -16.07 -5.86 17.09
CA LEU A 265 -17.50 -6.21 17.08
C LEU A 265 -17.77 -7.71 16.95
N THR A 266 -16.80 -8.48 16.42
CA THR A 266 -17.02 -9.88 16.00
C THR A 266 -15.99 -10.87 16.56
N GLY A 267 -14.87 -10.39 17.10
CA GLY A 267 -13.72 -11.20 17.51
C GLY A 267 -13.03 -11.93 16.35
N LYS A 268 -13.33 -11.59 15.09
CA LYS A 268 -12.74 -12.20 13.90
C LYS A 268 -11.54 -11.41 13.42
N ILE A 269 -10.58 -12.11 12.83
CA ILE A 269 -9.53 -11.48 12.03
C ILE A 269 -10.11 -11.13 10.66
N GLN A 270 -10.02 -9.87 10.29
CA GLN A 270 -10.27 -9.38 8.94
C GLN A 270 -8.96 -9.31 8.18
N ILE A 271 -8.99 -9.70 6.90
CA ILE A 271 -7.81 -9.80 6.05
C ILE A 271 -8.10 -9.08 4.73
N ALA A 272 -7.54 -7.88 4.57
CA ALA A 272 -7.65 -7.10 3.35
C ALA A 272 -6.50 -7.42 2.40
N PHE A 273 -6.85 -7.81 1.18
CA PHE A 273 -5.90 -8.07 0.10
C PHE A 273 -5.99 -6.98 -0.98
N GLY A 274 -4.91 -6.84 -1.74
CA GLY A 274 -4.79 -5.88 -2.85
C GLY A 274 -5.34 -6.41 -4.16
N ASP A 275 -4.59 -6.19 -5.25
CA ASP A 275 -5.04 -6.52 -6.59
C ASP A 275 -5.33 -8.03 -6.69
N THR A 276 -6.52 -8.39 -7.14
CA THR A 276 -7.06 -9.74 -6.99
C THR A 276 -7.64 -10.26 -8.29
N PHE A 277 -7.14 -11.41 -8.74
CA PHE A 277 -7.37 -11.99 -10.06
C PHE A 277 -8.05 -13.35 -9.96
N SER A 278 -9.06 -13.60 -10.80
CA SER A 278 -9.78 -14.88 -10.83
C SER A 278 -9.14 -15.96 -11.72
N GLY A 279 -8.13 -15.61 -12.51
CA GLY A 279 -7.39 -16.52 -13.39
C GLY A 279 -5.86 -16.49 -13.16
N PRO A 280 -5.14 -17.50 -13.68
CA PRO A 280 -3.69 -17.62 -13.54
C PRO A 280 -2.94 -16.45 -14.17
N ASN A 281 -1.72 -16.18 -13.67
CA ASN A 281 -0.82 -15.16 -14.19
C ASN A 281 -1.46 -13.75 -14.26
N MET A 282 -2.21 -13.38 -13.22
CA MET A 282 -2.89 -12.08 -13.09
C MET A 282 -3.91 -11.82 -14.23
N THR A 283 -4.74 -12.81 -14.54
CA THR A 283 -5.78 -12.74 -15.59
C THR A 283 -7.21 -12.93 -15.04
N GLY A 284 -8.21 -12.79 -15.89
CA GLY A 284 -9.63 -12.96 -15.52
C GLY A 284 -10.26 -11.68 -14.98
N ASP A 285 -11.18 -11.83 -14.02
CA ASP A 285 -11.80 -10.71 -13.30
C ASP A 285 -10.80 -10.10 -12.33
N TRP A 286 -10.61 -8.79 -12.41
CA TRP A 286 -9.68 -8.02 -11.60
C TRP A 286 -10.42 -7.10 -10.63
N ARG A 287 -10.41 -7.47 -9.35
CA ARG A 287 -10.87 -6.65 -8.22
C ARG A 287 -9.66 -5.91 -7.64
N SER A 288 -9.79 -4.62 -7.35
CA SER A 288 -8.70 -3.80 -6.78
C SER A 288 -8.27 -4.25 -5.38
N ASN A 289 -9.22 -4.83 -4.65
CA ASN A 289 -9.08 -5.26 -3.27
C ASN A 289 -10.17 -6.29 -2.98
N VAL A 290 -9.94 -7.17 -2.02
CA VAL A 290 -10.96 -8.07 -1.44
C VAL A 290 -10.77 -8.18 0.05
N LEU A 291 -11.84 -8.54 0.77
CA LEU A 291 -11.85 -8.71 2.22
C LEU A 291 -12.27 -10.13 2.56
N LEU A 292 -11.40 -10.88 3.24
CA LEU A 292 -11.68 -12.22 3.76
C LEU A 292 -11.64 -12.22 5.30
N LEU A 293 -12.13 -13.30 5.90
CA LEU A 293 -12.27 -13.45 7.35
C LEU A 293 -11.56 -14.71 7.84
N SER A 294 -11.03 -14.68 9.06
CA SER A 294 -10.55 -15.84 9.79
C SER A 294 -11.00 -15.82 11.26
N THR A 295 -11.04 -17.00 11.86
CA THR A 295 -11.16 -17.23 13.32
C THR A 295 -10.10 -18.22 13.79
N ASP A 296 -9.02 -18.38 13.01
CA ASP A 296 -7.96 -19.32 13.34
C ASP A 296 -7.15 -18.83 14.54
N THR A 297 -6.82 -19.76 15.43
CA THR A 297 -5.98 -19.52 16.61
C THR A 297 -4.72 -20.38 16.61
N ASN A 298 -4.65 -21.43 15.80
CA ASN A 298 -3.47 -22.31 15.71
C ASN A 298 -2.75 -22.09 14.39
N LEU A 299 -1.94 -21.04 14.34
CA LEU A 299 -1.21 -20.66 13.14
C LEU A 299 0.02 -21.54 12.84
N THR A 300 0.23 -22.62 13.58
CA THR A 300 1.39 -23.50 13.37
C THR A 300 1.27 -24.39 12.12
N ASN A 301 0.05 -24.57 11.60
CA ASN A 301 -0.29 -25.41 10.43
C ASN A 301 -0.75 -24.60 9.20
N GLY A 302 -0.91 -23.28 9.34
CA GLY A 302 -1.36 -22.35 8.29
C GLY A 302 -2.23 -21.24 8.86
N LEU A 303 -2.82 -20.42 8.00
CA LEU A 303 -3.91 -19.49 8.37
C LEU A 303 -5.17 -19.90 7.59
N SER A 304 -6.14 -20.52 8.26
CA SER A 304 -7.39 -20.92 7.62
C SER A 304 -8.34 -19.73 7.38
N LEU A 305 -9.10 -19.79 6.30
CA LEU A 305 -10.05 -18.76 5.87
C LEU A 305 -11.49 -19.24 5.98
N LEU A 306 -12.39 -18.39 6.47
CA LEU A 306 -13.82 -18.70 6.54
C LEU A 306 -14.43 -18.71 5.12
N PRO A 307 -15.19 -19.76 4.73
CA PRO A 307 -15.74 -19.90 3.38
C PRO A 307 -16.97 -19.01 3.16
N THR A 308 -16.75 -17.70 2.99
CA THR A 308 -17.81 -16.69 2.79
C THR A 308 -18.38 -16.64 1.36
N GLY A 309 -17.85 -17.43 0.43
CA GLY A 309 -18.25 -17.40 -0.99
C GLY A 309 -17.45 -16.38 -1.80
N TYR A 310 -17.96 -15.97 -2.97
CA TYR A 310 -17.22 -15.07 -3.88
C TYR A 310 -16.85 -13.75 -3.21
N ALA A 311 -15.57 -13.39 -3.22
CA ALA A 311 -15.09 -12.19 -2.58
C ALA A 311 -15.26 -10.98 -3.51
N TYR A 312 -16.21 -10.10 -3.22
CA TYR A 312 -16.44 -8.88 -4.00
C TYR A 312 -15.46 -7.77 -3.58
N GLN A 313 -15.25 -6.80 -4.49
CA GLN A 313 -14.43 -5.63 -4.19
C GLN A 313 -15.13 -4.73 -3.17
N PHE A 314 -14.47 -4.42 -2.05
CA PHE A 314 -15.10 -3.75 -0.92
C PHE A 314 -14.89 -2.23 -0.92
N ILE A 315 -13.71 -1.74 -1.34
CA ILE A 315 -13.47 -0.32 -1.67
C ILE A 315 -13.59 -0.17 -3.20
N PRO A 316 -14.65 0.46 -3.73
CA PRO A 316 -14.84 0.63 -5.17
C PRO A 316 -13.71 1.42 -5.83
N SER A 317 -13.45 1.15 -7.11
CA SER A 317 -12.42 1.83 -7.91
C SER A 317 -13.02 2.47 -9.16
N ALA A 318 -12.75 3.75 -9.37
CA ALA A 318 -13.29 4.59 -10.43
C ALA A 318 -12.51 4.47 -11.76
N ARG A 319 -12.16 3.25 -12.17
CA ARG A 319 -11.31 2.97 -13.36
C ARG A 319 -11.81 3.60 -14.67
N SER A 320 -13.12 3.80 -14.78
CA SER A 320 -13.79 4.37 -15.95
C SER A 320 -14.02 5.88 -15.86
N ALA A 321 -13.56 6.56 -14.81
CA ALA A 321 -13.75 7.99 -14.61
C ALA A 321 -12.81 8.82 -15.51
N LEU A 322 -13.16 8.91 -16.80
CA LEU A 322 -12.53 9.77 -17.79
C LEU A 322 -12.82 11.26 -17.51
N PHE A 323 -12.14 11.81 -16.51
CA PHE A 323 -12.02 13.25 -16.34
C PHE A 323 -10.81 13.75 -17.13
N PRO A 324 -10.96 14.71 -18.05
CA PRO A 324 -9.84 15.19 -18.88
C PRO A 324 -8.74 15.92 -18.09
N PHE A 325 -8.94 16.19 -16.79
CA PHE A 325 -8.01 16.92 -15.92
C PHE A 325 -7.87 16.33 -14.49
N LEU A 326 -8.49 15.19 -14.18
CA LEU A 326 -8.31 14.47 -12.91
C LEU A 326 -7.81 13.06 -13.24
N GLY A 327 -6.85 12.56 -12.46
CA GLY A 327 -6.09 11.36 -12.83
C GLY A 327 -6.96 10.11 -13.06
N SER A 328 -6.56 9.30 -14.04
CA SER A 328 -7.04 7.92 -14.16
C SER A 328 -6.76 7.17 -12.86
N GLU A 329 -7.75 6.42 -12.36
CA GLU A 329 -7.55 5.50 -11.24
C GLU A 329 -7.38 4.09 -11.79
N VAL A 330 -6.24 3.45 -11.52
CA VAL A 330 -5.94 2.09 -11.99
C VAL A 330 -6.47 1.06 -10.99
N THR A 331 -6.26 1.31 -9.70
CA THR A 331 -6.69 0.43 -8.61
C THR A 331 -6.67 1.17 -7.27
N ASN A 332 -7.47 0.68 -6.31
CA ASN A 332 -7.49 1.15 -4.92
C ASN A 332 -6.96 0.05 -4.00
N ILE A 333 -5.75 0.25 -3.46
CA ILE A 333 -4.98 -0.76 -2.73
C ILE A 333 -5.01 -0.45 -1.23
N PRO A 334 -5.47 -1.37 -0.35
CA PRO A 334 -5.37 -1.19 1.09
C PRO A 334 -3.89 -1.17 1.51
N THR A 335 -3.56 -0.41 2.54
CA THR A 335 -2.18 -0.24 3.04
C THR A 335 -2.06 -0.52 4.53
N SER A 336 -3.09 -0.17 5.30
CA SER A 336 -3.23 -0.54 6.71
C SER A 336 -4.69 -0.59 7.12
N ALA A 337 -5.00 -1.19 8.26
CA ALA A 337 -6.33 -1.29 8.81
C ALA A 337 -6.29 -1.35 10.34
N VAL A 338 -7.38 -0.92 10.99
CA VAL A 338 -7.49 -0.92 12.45
C VAL A 338 -8.95 -0.95 12.89
N SER A 339 -9.23 -1.55 14.06
CA SER A 339 -10.48 -1.34 14.80
C SER A 339 -10.22 -0.33 15.92
N VAL A 340 -11.04 0.70 16.01
CA VAL A 340 -10.96 1.73 17.06
C VAL A 340 -12.38 2.05 17.50
N LEU A 341 -12.66 1.94 18.81
CA LEU A 341 -13.98 2.23 19.39
C LEU A 341 -15.12 1.43 18.72
N ASN A 342 -14.85 0.15 18.39
CA ASN A 342 -15.72 -0.73 17.60
C ASN A 342 -15.95 -0.30 16.13
N GLN A 343 -15.33 0.76 15.64
CA GLN A 343 -15.40 1.20 14.25
C GLN A 343 -14.20 0.65 13.45
N GLN A 344 -14.50 0.08 12.28
CA GLN A 344 -13.48 -0.46 11.37
C GLN A 344 -13.01 0.62 10.38
N TYR A 345 -11.70 0.74 10.21
CA TYR A 345 -11.03 1.67 9.31
C TYR A 345 -9.98 0.94 8.46
N VAL A 346 -9.90 1.26 7.17
CA VAL A 346 -8.88 0.79 6.23
C VAL A 346 -8.28 2.02 5.53
N ASN A 347 -6.97 2.25 5.71
CA ASN A 347 -6.24 3.21 4.88
C ASN A 347 -5.91 2.59 3.54
N TYR A 348 -6.23 3.28 2.45
CA TYR A 348 -5.94 2.82 1.09
C TYR A 348 -5.31 3.94 0.26
N MET A 349 -4.60 3.53 -0.80
CA MET A 349 -4.07 4.42 -1.82
C MET A 349 -4.83 4.24 -3.13
N SER A 350 -5.18 5.37 -3.77
CA SER A 350 -5.64 5.40 -5.15
C SER A 350 -4.44 5.48 -6.07
N VAL A 351 -4.17 4.40 -6.80
CA VAL A 351 -3.03 4.28 -7.72
C VAL A 351 -3.42 4.89 -9.07
N LYS A 352 -2.60 5.85 -9.54
CA LYS A 352 -2.76 6.51 -10.84
C LYS A 352 -2.10 5.75 -11.97
N SER A 353 -0.90 5.22 -11.70
CA SER A 353 -0.11 4.43 -12.63
C SER A 353 0.92 3.59 -11.88
N TRP A 354 1.09 2.34 -12.34
CA TRP A 354 2.27 1.53 -12.04
C TRP A 354 3.37 1.97 -13.01
N ASP A 355 4.46 2.57 -12.49
CA ASP A 355 5.42 3.30 -13.34
C ASP A 355 6.60 2.41 -13.75
N THR A 356 7.39 1.98 -12.77
CA THR A 356 8.50 1.00 -12.92
C THR A 356 8.48 0.07 -11.71
N PRO A 357 9.11 -1.12 -11.74
CA PRO A 357 9.10 -2.03 -10.59
C PRO A 357 9.54 -1.33 -9.29
N GLY A 358 8.68 -1.35 -8.27
CA GLY A 358 8.90 -0.65 -7.00
C GLY A 358 8.67 0.87 -7.02
N ARG A 359 8.06 1.43 -8.07
CA ARG A 359 7.69 2.85 -8.22
C ARG A 359 6.29 2.96 -8.82
N TRP A 360 5.43 3.76 -8.20
CA TRP A 360 4.10 4.05 -8.70
C TRP A 360 3.66 5.44 -8.27
N THR A 361 2.79 6.04 -9.07
CA THR A 361 2.20 7.34 -8.82
C THR A 361 0.82 7.14 -8.23
N THR A 362 0.51 7.83 -7.14
CA THR A 362 -0.82 7.87 -6.52
C THR A 362 -1.58 9.12 -6.94
N ASN A 363 -2.90 9.03 -6.93
CA ASN A 363 -3.80 10.18 -6.98
C ASN A 363 -3.91 10.79 -5.57
N TYR A 364 -4.19 9.95 -4.57
CA TYR A 364 -4.33 10.29 -3.16
C TYR A 364 -4.27 9.03 -2.27
N SER A 365 -4.13 9.22 -0.95
CA SER A 365 -4.47 8.22 0.08
C SER A 365 -5.70 8.68 0.84
N ALA A 366 -6.51 7.76 1.34
CA ALA A 366 -7.67 8.07 2.17
C ALA A 366 -8.02 6.90 3.12
N ILE A 367 -8.80 7.21 4.15
CA ILE A 367 -9.43 6.20 5.00
C ILE A 367 -10.79 5.84 4.42
N SER A 368 -11.05 4.54 4.33
CA SER A 368 -12.40 3.99 4.20
C SER A 368 -12.87 3.46 5.55
N MET A 369 -14.14 3.70 5.86
CA MET A 369 -14.81 3.33 7.10
C MET A 369 -15.96 2.37 6.79
N TYR A 370 -16.16 1.34 7.61
CA TYR A 370 -17.28 0.41 7.47
C TYR A 370 -18.58 1.01 8.05
N ASP A 371 -19.58 1.23 7.21
CA ASP A 371 -20.93 1.63 7.60
C ASP A 371 -21.80 0.39 7.89
N GLN A 372 -22.04 0.15 9.18
CA GLN A 372 -22.86 -0.94 9.68
C GLN A 372 -24.34 -0.85 9.24
N ALA A 373 -24.85 0.34 8.92
CA ALA A 373 -26.24 0.53 8.54
C ALA A 373 -26.51 0.16 7.07
N THR A 374 -25.48 0.20 6.22
CA THR A 374 -25.59 -0.15 4.79
C THR A 374 -24.80 -1.38 4.37
N ASP A 375 -24.04 -1.99 5.30
CA ASP A 375 -23.13 -3.13 5.06
C ASP A 375 -22.12 -2.84 3.95
N LYS A 376 -21.48 -1.67 4.05
CA LYS A 376 -20.58 -1.14 3.00
C LYS A 376 -19.39 -0.39 3.57
N TRP A 377 -18.31 -0.39 2.82
CA TRP A 377 -17.18 0.48 3.06
C TRP A 377 -17.35 1.79 2.28
N VAL A 378 -17.23 2.91 2.98
CA VAL A 378 -17.39 4.26 2.45
C VAL A 378 -16.10 5.04 2.59
N ILE A 379 -15.77 5.91 1.64
CA ILE A 379 -14.64 6.83 1.77
C ILE A 379 -14.97 7.90 2.83
N VAL A 380 -13.99 8.31 3.62
CA VAL A 380 -14.09 9.44 4.56
C VAL A 380 -13.45 10.68 3.91
N PRO A 381 -14.20 11.63 3.33
CA PRO A 381 -13.60 12.65 2.45
C PRO A 381 -12.62 13.61 3.15
N SER A 382 -12.83 13.87 4.44
CA SER A 382 -11.91 14.63 5.30
C SER A 382 -10.55 13.96 5.54
N THR A 383 -10.36 12.73 5.05
CA THR A 383 -9.11 11.96 5.12
C THR A 383 -8.33 11.86 3.81
N ILE A 384 -8.81 12.52 2.74
CA ILE A 384 -8.14 12.51 1.44
C ILE A 384 -6.84 13.33 1.48
N ARG A 385 -5.72 12.64 1.32
CA ARG A 385 -4.36 13.20 1.21
C ARG A 385 -3.94 13.20 -0.26
N SER A 386 -4.22 14.28 -0.99
CA SER A 386 -3.83 14.41 -2.41
C SER A 386 -2.30 14.27 -2.56
N ALA A 387 -1.85 13.42 -3.49
CA ALA A 387 -0.42 13.17 -3.72
C ALA A 387 0.27 14.34 -4.45
N SER A 388 -0.49 15.14 -5.18
CA SER A 388 -0.01 16.26 -6.00
C SER A 388 -1.11 17.32 -6.15
N TRP A 389 -0.79 18.49 -6.73
CA TRP A 389 -1.74 19.58 -6.99
C TRP A 389 -2.96 19.16 -7.83
N PHE A 390 -2.80 18.14 -8.67
CA PHE A 390 -3.83 17.63 -9.59
C PHE A 390 -4.14 16.15 -9.35
N GLY A 391 -3.78 15.63 -8.17
CA GLY A 391 -3.96 14.23 -7.80
C GLY A 391 -5.42 13.88 -7.48
N SER A 392 -6.18 14.81 -6.91
CA SER A 392 -7.59 14.59 -6.55
C SER A 392 -8.40 15.90 -6.63
N SER A 393 -9.70 15.82 -6.38
CA SER A 393 -10.56 17.00 -6.17
C SER A 393 -10.33 17.69 -4.82
N THR A 394 -9.67 17.04 -3.87
CA THR A 394 -9.26 17.64 -2.59
C THR A 394 -7.97 18.44 -2.79
N PRO A 395 -7.92 19.71 -2.35
CA PRO A 395 -6.71 20.53 -2.47
C PRO A 395 -5.47 19.87 -1.85
N TYR A 396 -4.33 19.98 -2.53
CA TYR A 396 -3.05 19.49 -2.01
C TYR A 396 -2.63 20.27 -0.75
N VAL A 397 -2.39 19.54 0.33
CA VAL A 397 -1.78 20.05 1.58
C VAL A 397 -0.30 19.63 1.60
N PRO A 398 0.66 20.56 1.71
CA PRO A 398 2.09 20.23 1.75
C PRO A 398 2.43 19.12 2.75
N GLY A 399 3.19 18.13 2.28
CA GLY A 399 3.57 16.93 3.04
C GLY A 399 2.62 15.75 2.90
N SER A 400 1.42 15.90 2.31
CA SER A 400 0.48 14.79 2.05
C SER A 400 1.09 13.66 1.22
N GLN A 401 1.99 14.00 0.30
CA GLN A 401 2.75 13.08 -0.53
C GLN A 401 3.69 12.14 0.26
N ASN A 402 3.95 12.42 1.54
CA ASN A 402 4.74 11.55 2.43
C ASN A 402 3.87 10.52 3.18
N PHE A 403 2.54 10.58 3.05
CA PHE A 403 1.56 9.76 3.75
C PHE A 403 0.59 9.13 2.72
N GLN A 404 1.14 8.48 1.70
CA GLN A 404 0.39 7.82 0.63
C GLN A 404 0.17 6.32 0.89
N GLN A 405 1.08 5.68 1.63
CA GLN A 405 0.83 4.40 2.30
C GLN A 405 0.89 4.64 3.81
N ALA A 406 0.35 3.71 4.61
CA ALA A 406 0.47 3.76 6.06
C ALA A 406 0.77 2.36 6.64
N GLY A 407 1.37 2.34 7.84
CA GLY A 407 1.26 1.26 8.81
C GLY A 407 0.70 1.84 10.12
N TYR A 408 -0.44 1.33 10.57
CA TYR A 408 -1.10 1.74 11.81
C TYR A 408 -0.64 0.91 13.00
N VAL A 409 -0.58 1.55 14.18
CA VAL A 409 -0.53 0.86 15.47
C VAL A 409 -1.33 1.67 16.49
N LEU A 410 -2.20 0.99 17.24
CA LEU A 410 -2.94 1.58 18.34
C LEU A 410 -2.06 1.57 19.61
N GLU A 411 -2.05 2.66 20.35
CA GLU A 411 -1.38 2.75 21.66
C GLU A 411 -2.03 1.75 22.64
N PRO A 412 -1.27 0.85 23.29
CA PRO A 412 -1.82 -0.08 24.27
C PRO A 412 -2.53 0.65 25.40
N THR A 413 -3.75 0.23 25.73
CA THR A 413 -4.61 0.93 26.71
C THR A 413 -4.00 0.98 28.11
N ASP A 414 -3.12 0.04 28.46
CA ASP A 414 -2.35 -0.01 29.70
C ASP A 414 -1.15 0.96 29.73
N GLN A 415 -0.68 1.43 28.57
CA GLN A 415 0.31 2.50 28.45
C GLN A 415 -0.31 3.91 28.51
N VAL A 416 -1.62 4.02 28.30
CA VAL A 416 -2.34 5.32 28.40
C VAL A 416 -2.46 5.70 29.88
N ALA A 417 -1.89 6.85 30.25
CA ALA A 417 -2.00 7.38 31.61
C ALA A 417 -3.47 7.54 32.04
N PRO A 418 -3.84 7.38 33.33
CA PRO A 418 -5.22 7.54 33.78
C PRO A 418 -5.83 8.91 33.41
N GLY A 419 -6.89 8.90 32.60
CA GLY A 419 -7.52 10.13 32.07
C GLY A 419 -6.77 10.77 30.89
N GLY A 420 -5.72 10.12 30.38
CA GLY A 420 -4.98 10.51 29.18
C GLY A 420 -5.72 10.18 27.88
N THR A 421 -5.23 10.75 26.78
CA THR A 421 -5.74 10.49 25.44
C THR A 421 -5.02 9.30 24.83
N GLN A 422 -5.76 8.25 24.43
CA GLN A 422 -5.23 7.17 23.61
C GLN A 422 -5.02 7.65 22.18
N TYR A 423 -3.86 7.34 21.59
CA TYR A 423 -3.52 7.69 20.21
C TYR A 423 -3.52 6.48 19.27
N LEU A 424 -4.05 6.70 18.06
CA LEU A 424 -3.73 5.89 16.89
C LEU A 424 -2.49 6.50 16.23
N TYR A 425 -1.39 5.73 16.16
CA TYR A 425 -0.18 6.11 15.44
C TYR A 425 -0.22 5.59 14.01
N ALA A 426 0.28 6.38 13.07
CA ALA A 426 0.32 6.07 11.65
C ALA A 426 1.68 6.45 11.06
N PHE A 427 2.46 5.42 10.72
CA PHE A 427 3.70 5.53 9.97
C PHE A 427 3.38 5.64 8.49
N GLY A 428 3.49 6.83 7.92
CA GLY A 428 3.23 7.09 6.50
C GLY A 428 4.49 6.94 5.65
N THR A 429 4.36 6.46 4.42
CA THR A 429 5.40 6.58 3.41
C THR A 429 4.87 7.24 2.13
N PRO A 430 5.75 7.82 1.30
CA PRO A 430 5.46 8.12 -0.10
C PRO A 430 4.94 6.93 -0.91
N SER A 431 4.45 7.18 -2.12
CA SER A 431 4.14 6.09 -3.06
C SER A 431 5.42 5.41 -3.56
N GLY A 432 5.32 4.13 -3.90
CA GLY A 432 6.47 3.31 -4.26
C GLY A 432 7.26 2.79 -3.05
N ARG A 433 8.45 2.24 -3.36
CA ARG A 433 9.42 1.70 -2.40
C ARG A 433 10.64 2.61 -2.20
N ALA A 434 10.46 3.91 -2.44
CA ALA A 434 11.56 4.87 -2.53
C ALA A 434 11.74 5.71 -1.27
N GLY A 435 10.65 5.93 -0.54
CA GLY A 435 10.56 6.97 0.48
C GLY A 435 11.03 6.53 1.85
N SER A 436 11.14 7.50 2.75
CA SER A 436 11.32 7.26 4.18
C SER A 436 9.94 7.10 4.84
N ALA A 437 9.88 6.51 6.03
CA ALA A 437 8.68 6.56 6.87
C ALA A 437 8.66 7.83 7.73
N TYR A 438 7.47 8.41 7.84
CA TYR A 438 7.16 9.62 8.60
C TYR A 438 6.09 9.30 9.63
N LEU A 439 6.16 9.87 10.83
CA LEU A 439 5.21 9.57 11.88
C LEU A 439 4.12 10.63 12.02
N SER A 440 2.88 10.16 12.12
CA SER A 440 1.73 10.95 12.57
C SER A 440 0.95 10.20 13.64
N ARG A 441 0.14 10.91 14.44
CA ARG A 441 -0.82 10.33 15.37
C ARG A 441 -2.11 11.13 15.44
N VAL A 442 -3.18 10.50 15.91
CA VAL A 442 -4.47 11.16 16.15
C VAL A 442 -5.13 10.56 17.38
N ALA A 443 -5.88 11.35 18.14
CA ALA A 443 -6.72 10.80 19.22
C ALA A 443 -7.75 9.83 18.63
N VAL A 444 -8.05 8.73 19.33
CA VAL A 444 -8.97 7.68 18.84
C VAL A 444 -10.36 8.20 18.43
N ASP A 445 -10.86 9.26 19.07
CA ASP A 445 -12.15 9.89 18.73
C ASP A 445 -12.14 10.68 17.40
N ASN A 446 -10.95 11.01 16.87
CA ASN A 446 -10.74 11.96 15.77
C ASN A 446 -10.14 11.33 14.49
N VAL A 447 -10.13 10.00 14.37
CA VAL A 447 -9.54 9.25 13.23
C VAL A 447 -10.03 9.75 11.86
N THR A 448 -11.24 10.29 11.78
CA THR A 448 -11.85 10.78 10.53
C THR A 448 -11.52 12.24 10.16
N ASP A 449 -10.74 12.98 10.96
CA ASP A 449 -10.42 14.40 10.72
C ASP A 449 -8.91 14.69 10.69
N LEU A 450 -8.35 14.90 9.50
CA LEU A 450 -6.93 15.22 9.31
C LEU A 450 -6.49 16.55 9.92
N SER A 451 -7.40 17.46 10.27
CA SER A 451 -7.05 18.68 10.98
C SER A 451 -6.57 18.40 12.40
N GLN A 452 -7.01 17.29 13.01
CA GLN A 452 -6.61 16.84 14.35
C GLN A 452 -5.35 15.98 14.37
N TYR A 453 -4.86 15.52 13.21
CA TYR A 453 -3.65 14.71 13.14
C TYR A 453 -2.43 15.54 13.53
N GLN A 454 -1.62 14.99 14.42
CA GLN A 454 -0.34 15.51 14.85
C GLN A 454 0.78 14.83 14.05
N TYR A 455 1.80 15.59 13.64
CA TYR A 455 2.92 15.10 12.83
C TYR A 455 4.23 15.30 13.60
N TRP A 456 5.07 14.28 13.65
CA TRP A 456 6.33 14.31 14.42
C TRP A 456 7.44 15.03 13.64
N ASN A 457 7.95 16.14 14.17
CA ASN A 457 9.00 16.94 13.54
C ASN A 457 10.44 16.57 13.99
N GLY A 458 10.58 15.52 14.81
CA GLY A 458 11.85 15.10 15.41
C GLY A 458 12.03 15.52 16.88
N THR A 459 11.29 16.53 17.36
CA THR A 459 11.30 16.97 18.77
C THR A 459 9.91 17.08 19.38
N ASP A 460 8.91 17.44 18.58
CA ASP A 460 7.56 17.83 18.98
C ASP A 460 6.49 17.36 17.99
N TRP A 461 5.25 17.41 18.45
CA TRP A 461 4.05 17.07 17.69
C TRP A 461 3.37 18.32 17.12
N VAL A 462 3.29 18.42 15.79
CA VAL A 462 2.70 19.58 15.09
C VAL A 462 1.34 19.21 14.50
N THR A 463 0.26 19.82 15.01
CA THR A 463 -1.11 19.57 14.54
C THR A 463 -1.37 20.13 13.13
N GLY A 464 -2.05 19.35 12.28
CA GLY A 464 -2.62 19.78 10.99
C GLY A 464 -1.61 20.10 9.87
N LYS A 465 -0.31 19.86 10.07
CA LYS A 465 0.76 20.25 9.14
C LYS A 465 1.66 19.07 8.74
N PRO A 466 1.26 18.23 7.75
CA PRO A 466 2.07 17.09 7.33
C PRO A 466 3.47 17.44 6.82
N VAL A 467 3.68 18.65 6.27
CA VAL A 467 5.03 19.14 5.86
C VAL A 467 6.02 19.28 7.02
N ALA A 468 5.55 19.37 8.26
CA ALA A 468 6.42 19.43 9.42
C ALA A 468 7.02 18.05 9.79
N ALA A 469 6.49 16.96 9.21
CA ALA A 469 6.95 15.61 9.54
C ALA A 469 8.39 15.37 9.07
N THR A 470 9.24 14.84 9.94
CA THR A 470 10.58 14.36 9.58
C THR A 470 10.61 12.84 9.40
N PRO A 471 11.54 12.29 8.61
CA PRO A 471 11.78 10.85 8.55
C PRO A 471 12.10 10.28 9.93
N ILE A 472 11.44 9.18 10.31
CA ILE A 472 11.73 8.40 11.52
C ILE A 472 12.44 7.08 11.19
N ILE A 473 12.14 6.47 10.04
CA ILE A 473 12.91 5.34 9.47
C ILE A 473 13.26 5.67 8.01
N GLY A 474 14.51 5.45 7.62
CA GLY A 474 14.94 5.45 6.22
C GLY A 474 16.44 5.65 6.08
N ASP A 475 17.02 5.18 4.98
CA ASP A 475 18.48 5.19 4.75
C ASP A 475 19.03 6.60 4.39
N SER A 476 18.16 7.53 4.02
CA SER A 476 18.50 8.91 3.66
C SER A 476 17.42 9.91 4.08
N THR A 477 17.85 11.14 4.39
CA THR A 477 17.02 12.34 4.54
C THR A 477 16.95 13.18 3.26
N HIS A 478 17.75 12.81 2.25
CA HIS A 478 17.90 13.49 0.96
C HIS A 478 17.47 12.60 -0.20
N SER A 479 16.87 13.22 -1.22
CA SER A 479 16.39 12.56 -2.43
C SER A 479 17.52 12.02 -3.31
N ALA A 480 17.29 10.85 -3.90
CA ALA A 480 18.27 10.17 -4.74
C ALA A 480 18.32 10.72 -6.17
N GLY A 481 19.48 10.56 -6.82
CA GLY A 481 19.68 10.86 -8.24
C GLY A 481 19.93 12.32 -8.59
N LEU A 482 20.14 12.61 -9.88
CA LEU A 482 20.59 13.91 -10.39
C LEU A 482 19.65 15.09 -10.02
N PHE A 483 18.35 14.83 -9.93
CA PHE A 483 17.34 15.84 -9.57
C PHE A 483 17.03 15.89 -8.07
N GLY A 484 17.68 15.06 -7.24
CA GLY A 484 17.47 14.98 -5.80
C GLY A 484 17.47 16.34 -5.08
N PRO A 485 18.48 17.21 -5.27
CA PRO A 485 18.52 18.53 -4.64
C PRO A 485 17.35 19.45 -5.02
N ILE A 486 16.79 19.31 -6.23
CA ILE A 486 15.62 20.09 -6.68
C ILE A 486 14.34 19.57 -6.02
N ILE A 487 14.20 18.25 -5.90
CA ILE A 487 13.08 17.61 -5.17
C ILE A 487 13.13 18.02 -3.69
N ASP A 488 14.32 17.97 -3.07
CA ASP A 488 14.48 18.35 -1.66
C ASP A 488 14.17 19.83 -1.41
N TRP A 489 14.65 20.72 -2.29
CA TRP A 489 14.32 22.16 -2.27
C TRP A 489 12.82 22.42 -2.45
N ALA A 490 12.15 21.73 -3.39
CA ALA A 490 10.72 21.90 -3.62
C ALA A 490 9.84 21.42 -2.44
N ASN A 491 10.35 20.48 -1.66
CA ASN A 491 9.70 19.91 -0.48
C ASN A 491 10.06 20.62 0.84
N ASP A 492 10.95 21.62 0.82
CA ASP A 492 11.38 22.35 2.02
C ASP A 492 10.25 23.27 2.54
N PRO A 493 9.81 23.18 3.81
CA PRO A 493 8.81 24.09 4.38
C PRO A 493 9.22 25.58 4.30
N ASN A 494 10.52 25.90 4.23
CA ASN A 494 11.01 27.27 4.06
C ASN A 494 10.82 27.79 2.62
N VAL A 495 10.62 26.90 1.65
CA VAL A 495 10.41 27.22 0.22
C VAL A 495 8.92 27.16 -0.08
N LEU A 496 8.25 28.33 0.00
CA LEU A 496 6.81 28.46 -0.23
C LEU A 496 5.95 27.49 0.61
N GLY A 497 6.38 27.15 1.84
CA GLY A 497 5.65 26.21 2.70
C GLY A 497 5.74 24.75 2.26
N GLY A 498 6.72 24.37 1.42
CA GLY A 498 6.80 23.05 0.79
C GLY A 498 5.72 22.82 -0.28
N TYR A 499 5.07 23.89 -0.74
CA TYR A 499 3.95 23.79 -1.69
C TYR A 499 4.39 23.21 -3.05
N LEU A 500 5.64 23.47 -3.48
CA LEU A 500 6.19 22.95 -4.73
C LEU A 500 6.34 21.41 -4.73
N GLY A 501 6.38 20.75 -3.58
CA GLY A 501 6.33 19.29 -3.49
C GLY A 501 5.11 18.68 -4.20
N GLY A 502 4.01 19.42 -4.34
CA GLY A 502 2.83 18.98 -5.09
C GLY A 502 2.99 19.02 -6.61
N LEU A 503 4.10 19.56 -7.12
CA LEU A 503 4.53 19.52 -8.53
C LEU A 503 5.68 18.51 -8.75
N PHE A 504 6.62 18.41 -7.81
CA PHE A 504 7.83 17.58 -7.95
C PHE A 504 7.73 16.19 -7.31
N GLY A 505 6.68 15.91 -6.52
CA GLY A 505 6.50 14.66 -5.80
C GLY A 505 7.26 14.63 -4.47
N ALA A 506 7.20 13.47 -3.80
CA ALA A 506 7.79 13.23 -2.50
C ALA A 506 9.32 13.04 -2.54
N LYS A 507 9.97 13.17 -1.38
CA LYS A 507 11.38 12.83 -1.22
C LYS A 507 11.62 11.32 -1.41
N THR A 508 12.80 10.98 -1.91
CA THR A 508 13.23 9.59 -2.16
C THR A 508 14.49 9.24 -1.37
N GLY A 509 15.00 8.01 -1.49
CA GLY A 509 16.23 7.55 -0.84
C GLY A 509 16.07 6.93 0.54
N GLY A 510 14.85 6.91 1.10
CA GLY A 510 14.58 6.30 2.41
C GLY A 510 14.43 4.78 2.39
N ASN A 511 14.05 4.21 1.24
CA ASN A 511 13.94 2.76 1.01
C ASN A 511 13.03 1.99 2.00
N VAL A 512 11.98 2.61 2.52
CA VAL A 512 10.95 1.95 3.36
C VAL A 512 9.70 1.71 2.53
N SER A 513 9.12 0.50 2.64
CA SER A 513 7.91 0.16 1.89
C SER A 513 7.02 -0.88 2.58
N GLU A 514 5.71 -0.77 2.31
CA GLU A 514 4.67 -1.77 2.65
C GLU A 514 4.78 -2.30 4.09
N MET A 515 4.73 -1.37 5.04
CA MET A 515 5.06 -1.63 6.42
C MET A 515 3.85 -2.06 7.25
N SER A 516 4.08 -2.93 8.23
CA SER A 516 3.15 -3.20 9.32
C SER A 516 3.81 -2.94 10.66
N VAL A 517 3.01 -2.53 11.65
CA VAL A 517 3.47 -2.17 12.99
C VAL A 517 2.51 -2.77 14.01
N GLN A 518 3.06 -3.28 15.11
CA GLN A 518 2.30 -3.88 16.20
C GLN A 518 2.98 -3.49 17.51
N TYR A 519 2.24 -3.34 18.60
CA TYR A 519 2.83 -3.51 19.93
C TYR A 519 2.83 -5.01 20.26
N ASN A 520 3.97 -5.54 20.69
CA ASN A 520 4.15 -6.96 20.94
C ASN A 520 4.36 -7.22 22.44
N ASP A 521 3.35 -7.78 23.10
CA ASP A 521 3.33 -7.95 24.56
C ASP A 521 4.46 -8.85 25.07
N TYR A 522 4.79 -9.92 24.34
CA TYR A 522 5.91 -10.80 24.66
C TYR A 522 7.24 -10.05 24.74
N LEU A 523 7.55 -9.16 23.79
CA LEU A 523 8.75 -8.33 23.85
C LEU A 523 8.60 -7.15 24.82
N GLY A 524 7.41 -6.59 24.97
CA GLY A 524 7.16 -5.33 25.67
C GLY A 524 7.70 -4.14 24.86
N LYS A 525 7.47 -4.15 23.54
CA LYS A 525 8.03 -3.21 22.56
C LYS A 525 7.06 -3.01 21.39
N TYR A 526 7.12 -1.85 20.76
CA TYR A 526 6.63 -1.68 19.40
C TYR A 526 7.55 -2.43 18.44
N VAL A 527 6.99 -3.16 17.49
CA VAL A 527 7.68 -3.92 16.44
C VAL A 527 7.16 -3.45 15.09
N MET A 528 8.07 -3.20 14.15
CA MET A 528 7.78 -2.80 12.78
C MET A 528 8.43 -3.77 11.82
N MET A 529 7.71 -4.16 10.78
CA MET A 529 8.27 -4.89 9.63
C MET A 529 8.05 -4.08 8.35
N TYR A 530 9.05 -4.05 7.47
CA TYR A 530 8.98 -3.36 6.17
C TYR A 530 9.94 -4.01 5.16
N ALA A 531 9.72 -3.77 3.86
CA ALA A 531 10.66 -4.18 2.81
C ALA A 531 11.64 -3.04 2.48
N ASP A 532 12.94 -3.35 2.50
CA ASP A 532 14.04 -2.42 2.24
C ASP A 532 14.34 -2.17 0.74
N GLY A 533 15.38 -1.40 0.45
CA GLY A 533 15.79 -1.07 -0.93
C GLY A 533 16.34 -2.25 -1.75
N ASN A 534 16.78 -3.32 -1.08
CA ASN A 534 17.15 -4.60 -1.68
C ASN A 534 15.97 -5.60 -1.67
N ASN A 535 14.79 -5.13 -1.25
CA ASN A 535 13.56 -5.88 -1.09
C ASN A 535 13.70 -7.05 -0.10
N ASN A 536 14.51 -6.88 0.95
CA ASN A 536 14.55 -7.75 2.12
C ASN A 536 13.55 -7.28 3.18
N VAL A 537 12.98 -8.21 3.93
CA VAL A 537 12.16 -7.90 5.11
C VAL A 537 13.08 -7.55 6.28
N GLN A 538 12.97 -6.31 6.74
CA GLN A 538 13.63 -5.81 7.93
C GLN A 538 12.61 -5.69 9.06
N LEU A 539 13.02 -6.10 10.26
CA LEU A 539 12.32 -5.88 11.52
C LEU A 539 13.07 -4.82 12.33
N ARG A 540 12.33 -3.94 13.01
CA ARG A 540 12.86 -3.02 14.03
C ARG A 540 11.96 -3.01 15.25
N TYR A 541 12.49 -2.59 16.39
CA TYR A 541 11.72 -2.39 17.61
C TYR A 541 12.03 -1.04 18.28
N ALA A 542 11.10 -0.57 19.12
CA ALA A 542 11.24 0.64 19.93
C ALA A 542 10.40 0.56 21.22
N ASP A 543 10.74 1.37 22.22
CA ASP A 543 9.91 1.58 23.42
C ASP A 543 8.68 2.46 23.13
N GLU A 544 8.82 3.46 22.27
CA GLU A 544 7.77 4.39 21.86
C GLU A 544 7.73 4.54 20.33
N PRO A 545 6.56 4.82 19.70
CA PRO A 545 6.47 5.00 18.24
C PRO A 545 7.34 6.15 17.72
N ASN A 546 7.41 7.26 18.47
CA ASN A 546 8.26 8.44 18.22
C ASN A 546 9.68 8.35 18.81
N GLY A 547 10.03 7.21 19.43
CA GLY A 547 11.31 7.01 20.09
C GLY A 547 12.43 6.61 19.14
N GLN A 548 13.59 6.26 19.72
CA GLN A 548 14.69 5.67 18.97
C GLN A 548 14.36 4.23 18.59
N TRP A 549 14.28 3.96 17.28
CA TRP A 549 14.14 2.60 16.76
C TRP A 549 15.48 1.87 16.68
N SER A 550 15.45 0.55 16.84
CA SER A 550 16.60 -0.32 16.73
C SER A 550 17.29 -0.25 15.36
N ALA A 551 18.53 -0.73 15.28
CA ALA A 551 19.11 -1.15 14.02
C ALA A 551 18.19 -2.17 13.30
N PRO A 552 18.22 -2.24 11.95
CA PRO A 552 17.40 -3.20 11.21
C PRO A 552 17.89 -4.62 11.45
N ILE A 553 16.94 -5.53 11.66
CA ILE A 553 17.15 -6.97 11.86
C ILE A 553 16.55 -7.69 10.65
N THR A 554 17.37 -8.38 9.86
CA THR A 554 16.89 -9.04 8.64
C THR A 554 16.14 -10.34 8.99
N VAL A 555 14.89 -10.44 8.55
CA VAL A 555 13.99 -11.58 8.83
C VAL A 555 13.83 -12.50 7.61
N ALA A 556 13.80 -11.92 6.42
CA ALA A 556 13.74 -12.65 5.15
C ALA A 556 14.43 -11.85 4.04
N THR A 557 15.06 -12.51 3.08
CA THR A 557 15.80 -11.82 1.99
C THR A 557 15.21 -12.13 0.63
N SER A 558 15.34 -11.19 -0.31
CA SER A 558 14.94 -11.38 -1.71
C SER A 558 15.73 -12.49 -2.43
N ALA A 559 16.89 -12.88 -1.90
CA ALA A 559 17.65 -14.05 -2.34
C ALA A 559 17.03 -15.38 -1.86
N GLN A 560 16.51 -15.44 -0.63
CA GLN A 560 15.81 -16.62 -0.10
C GLN A 560 14.41 -16.77 -0.74
N TYR A 561 13.71 -15.66 -0.91
CA TYR A 561 12.35 -15.63 -1.45
C TYR A 561 12.23 -14.57 -2.56
N PRO A 562 12.58 -14.92 -3.82
CA PRO A 562 12.55 -13.98 -4.94
C PRO A 562 11.16 -13.39 -5.17
N GLY A 563 11.09 -12.06 -5.23
CA GLY A 563 9.84 -11.33 -5.38
C GLY A 563 8.96 -11.34 -4.13
N LEU A 564 9.51 -11.56 -2.92
CA LEU A 564 8.80 -11.31 -1.67
C LEU A 564 8.38 -9.85 -1.54
N TYR A 565 7.29 -9.53 -0.85
CA TYR A 565 6.93 -8.17 -0.46
C TYR A 565 5.83 -8.15 0.61
N ALA A 566 5.43 -6.94 1.03
CA ALA A 566 4.35 -6.69 2.00
C ALA A 566 4.35 -7.60 3.24
N PRO A 567 5.35 -7.46 4.14
CA PRO A 567 5.36 -8.16 5.42
C PRO A 567 4.27 -7.62 6.36
N MET A 568 3.14 -8.32 6.46
CA MET A 568 1.96 -7.90 7.24
C MET A 568 1.81 -8.74 8.51
N ILE A 569 2.14 -8.16 9.68
CA ILE A 569 2.04 -8.82 11.00
C ILE A 569 0.61 -9.28 11.30
N HIS A 570 0.46 -10.50 11.84
CA HIS A 570 -0.79 -10.98 12.40
C HIS A 570 -1.03 -10.34 13.79
N PRO A 571 -2.19 -9.68 14.03
CA PRO A 571 -2.41 -8.81 15.19
C PRO A 571 -2.42 -9.54 16.55
N TRP A 572 -2.54 -10.87 16.56
CA TRP A 572 -2.49 -11.70 17.77
C TRP A 572 -1.10 -12.27 18.09
N SER A 573 -0.08 -11.96 17.28
CA SER A 573 1.29 -12.38 17.56
C SER A 573 1.77 -11.78 18.88
N GLY A 574 2.28 -12.62 19.80
CA GLY A 574 2.77 -12.17 21.10
C GLY A 574 1.73 -11.85 22.17
N THR A 575 0.43 -11.82 21.83
CA THR A 575 -0.65 -11.46 22.80
C THR A 575 -1.17 -12.64 23.61
N GLY A 576 -0.76 -13.87 23.27
CA GLY A 576 -1.26 -15.10 23.87
C GLY A 576 -2.66 -15.53 23.40
N LYS A 577 -3.27 -14.83 22.43
CA LYS A 577 -4.51 -15.27 21.76
C LYS A 577 -4.30 -16.41 20.75
N LEU A 578 -3.06 -16.61 20.30
CA LEU A 578 -2.66 -17.74 19.45
C LEU A 578 -2.21 -18.93 20.30
N VAL A 579 -2.33 -20.13 19.77
CA VAL A 579 -1.93 -21.38 20.44
C VAL A 579 -0.95 -22.21 19.60
N ASP A 580 -0.12 -22.99 20.30
CA ASP A 580 0.84 -23.94 19.72
C ASP A 580 0.17 -25.28 19.34
N ASN A 581 0.97 -26.27 18.91
CA ASN A 581 0.48 -27.62 18.58
C ASN A 581 -0.06 -28.42 19.79
N ASN A 582 0.06 -27.90 21.01
CA ASN A 582 -0.34 -28.53 22.26
C ASN A 582 -1.42 -27.71 22.98
N ASP A 583 -2.08 -26.77 22.27
CA ASP A 583 -3.09 -25.83 22.77
C ASP A 583 -2.60 -24.86 23.87
N ASN A 584 -1.27 -24.67 24.03
CA ASN A 584 -0.71 -23.65 24.93
C ASN A 584 -0.56 -22.30 24.22
N PRO A 585 -0.63 -21.15 24.94
CA PRO A 585 -0.43 -19.84 24.34
C PRO A 585 0.94 -19.68 23.62
N ASP A 586 0.92 -19.39 22.32
CA ASP A 586 2.10 -19.08 21.52
C ASP A 586 2.40 -17.56 21.59
N VAL A 587 3.26 -17.21 22.54
CA VAL A 587 3.68 -15.82 22.79
C VAL A 587 5.02 -15.47 22.11
N SER A 588 5.89 -16.44 21.87
CA SER A 588 7.24 -16.22 21.34
C SER A 588 7.30 -16.09 19.82
N THR A 589 6.25 -16.48 19.10
CA THR A 589 6.26 -16.51 17.63
C THR A 589 5.58 -15.26 17.04
N LEU A 590 6.30 -14.57 16.15
CA LEU A 590 5.74 -13.54 15.28
C LEU A 590 5.21 -14.19 14.00
N TYR A 591 3.89 -14.18 13.82
CA TYR A 591 3.24 -14.61 12.57
C TYR A 591 2.99 -13.41 11.67
N TRP A 592 3.23 -13.56 10.37
CA TRP A 592 3.07 -12.48 9.40
C TRP A 592 2.80 -13.03 8.00
N ASN A 593 1.98 -12.34 7.22
CA ASN A 593 1.76 -12.64 5.80
C ASN A 593 2.90 -12.05 4.96
N MET A 594 3.33 -12.81 3.95
CA MET A 594 4.30 -12.40 2.95
C MET A 594 3.70 -12.60 1.56
N SER A 595 3.68 -11.56 0.75
CA SER A 595 3.29 -11.66 -0.66
C SER A 595 4.45 -12.15 -1.50
N LEU A 596 4.18 -12.95 -2.52
CA LEU A 596 5.17 -13.43 -3.50
C LEU A 596 4.71 -13.11 -4.92
N TRP A 597 5.48 -12.29 -5.63
CA TRP A 597 5.13 -11.81 -6.97
C TRP A 597 5.06 -12.92 -8.02
N GLY A 598 5.91 -13.95 -7.90
CA GLY A 598 6.09 -14.99 -8.93
C GLY A 598 4.82 -15.78 -9.27
N ASN A 599 4.09 -16.24 -8.26
CA ASN A 599 2.76 -16.85 -8.39
C ASN A 599 1.62 -15.91 -7.96
N TYR A 600 1.97 -14.68 -7.60
CA TYR A 600 1.06 -13.62 -7.15
C TYR A 600 0.09 -14.10 -6.06
N ASN A 601 0.64 -14.57 -4.94
CA ASN A 601 -0.11 -15.16 -3.83
C ASN A 601 0.58 -14.88 -2.48
N VAL A 602 -0.18 -15.05 -1.39
CA VAL A 602 0.24 -14.77 -0.01
C VAL A 602 0.54 -16.06 0.75
N ALA A 603 1.69 -16.11 1.41
CA ALA A 603 2.10 -17.16 2.33
C ALA A 603 2.14 -16.65 3.78
N LEU A 604 1.75 -17.50 4.73
CA LEU A 604 1.95 -17.26 6.15
C LEU A 604 3.40 -17.63 6.48
N MET A 605 4.08 -16.70 7.14
CA MET A 605 5.43 -16.84 7.66
C MET A 605 5.40 -16.81 9.19
N LYS A 606 6.43 -17.39 9.81
CA LYS A 606 6.68 -17.28 11.24
C LYS A 606 8.12 -16.92 11.54
N THR A 607 8.36 -16.23 12.65
CA THR A 607 9.68 -15.80 13.13
C THR A 607 9.76 -16.00 14.64
N ASP A 608 10.81 -16.66 15.14
CA ASP A 608 11.03 -16.83 16.58
C ASP A 608 11.63 -15.55 17.19
N LEU A 609 10.93 -14.97 18.18
CA LEU A 609 11.36 -13.77 18.90
C LEU A 609 12.18 -14.07 20.17
N SER A 610 12.32 -15.34 20.57
CA SER A 610 13.04 -15.72 21.80
C SER A 610 14.51 -15.26 21.85
N PRO A 611 15.30 -15.31 20.74
CA PRO A 611 16.64 -14.75 20.71
C PRO A 611 16.64 -13.24 20.93
N LEU A 612 15.68 -12.53 20.36
CA LEU A 612 15.53 -11.08 20.53
C LEU A 612 15.14 -10.74 21.98
N LYS A 613 14.16 -11.44 22.57
CA LYS A 613 13.74 -11.24 23.97
C LYS A 613 14.91 -11.34 24.95
N THR A 614 15.82 -12.31 24.73
CA THR A 614 17.02 -12.52 25.56
C THR A 614 17.99 -11.32 25.54
N THR A 615 17.93 -10.46 24.51
CA THR A 615 18.75 -9.24 24.40
C THR A 615 18.07 -7.97 24.95
N LEU A 616 16.82 -8.07 25.41
CA LEU A 616 16.02 -6.94 25.91
C LEU A 616 15.79 -6.96 27.43
N VAL A 617 16.33 -7.96 28.14
CA VAL A 617 16.11 -8.24 29.57
C VAL A 617 17.37 -7.99 30.37
#